data_AF-A0A2Z3H7Q0-F1
#
_entry.id   AF-A0A2Z3H7Q0-F1
#
_cell.length_a   1.000
_cell.length_b   1.000
_cell.length_c   1.000
_cell.angle_alpha   90.00
_cell.angle_beta   90.00
_cell.angle_gamma   90.00
#
_symmetry.space_group_name_H-M   'P 1'
#
loop_
_entity.id
_entity.type
_entity.pdbx_description
1 polymer ?
#
loop_
_entity_poly.entity_id
_entity_poly.type
_entity_poly.pdbx_seq_one_letter_code
_entity_poly.pdbx_strand_id
1 'polypeptide(L)'
;MKWSITAACFVVLLVAPQSQAGGVPRSQCFPVEELPPPLRSRAERVLLDALDREALFTLVGGVKPVSEGFLALKWKIGEDAAERLDEARRVVKALRCGDALYADVQVFEAAFDKTKSAHAYVANAAALRAKVAEDKSFWLRLGLTPSSHPAALMTAVERAEASDRFRGYGYAFGYPRHAVDFYVSAAKSEKETGVFVKRDFVNLPTHAAERGHFVWAVPKGHGETDEDRAVRDAAARVLAVYRQRRAHYIGEGKPGVIALMRDWFDDGTGLCDPANASLAPFVPPVPLPVVAWAGPPQPTCVSRPTSASACGTAPILSRRHRWGR
;
A
#
# COMPACT_ATOMS: atom_id res chain seq x y z
N MET A 1 73.53 10.45 17.59
CA MET A 1 72.31 9.65 17.86
C MET A 1 71.13 10.31 17.16
N LYS A 2 70.62 9.71 16.09
CA LYS A 2 69.39 10.14 15.39
C LYS A 2 68.37 9.02 15.56
N TRP A 3 67.22 9.31 16.15
CA TRP A 3 66.09 8.38 16.27
C TRP A 3 65.04 8.77 15.23
N SER A 4 64.70 7.82 14.35
CA SER A 4 63.56 7.90 13.44
C SER A 4 62.37 7.21 14.10
N ILE A 5 61.25 7.92 14.24
CA ILE A 5 59.96 7.35 14.65
C ILE A 5 59.14 7.14 13.38
N THR A 6 58.92 5.87 13.03
CA THR A 6 58.05 5.45 11.93
C THR A 6 56.63 5.34 12.46
N ALA A 7 55.76 6.28 12.09
CA ALA A 7 54.34 6.22 12.42
C ALA A 7 53.62 5.30 11.40
N ALA A 8 53.14 4.15 11.87
CA ALA A 8 52.30 3.26 11.09
C ALA A 8 50.84 3.77 11.11
N CYS A 9 50.37 4.30 9.99
CA CYS A 9 48.95 4.60 9.78
C CYS A 9 48.17 3.30 9.58
N PHE A 10 47.43 2.88 10.61
CA PHE A 10 46.39 1.86 10.49
C PHE A 10 45.15 2.48 9.83
N VAL A 11 44.90 2.12 8.57
CA VAL A 11 43.63 2.42 7.89
C VAL A 11 42.60 1.39 8.35
N VAL A 12 41.69 1.81 9.24
CA VAL A 12 40.52 1.01 9.62
C VAL A 12 39.47 1.19 8.52
N LEU A 13 39.34 0.18 7.64
CA LEU A 13 38.22 0.07 6.71
C LEU A 13 36.95 -0.28 7.51
N LEU A 14 36.17 0.74 7.86
CA LEU A 14 34.81 0.56 8.37
C LEU A 14 33.93 0.02 7.23
N VAL A 15 33.80 -1.30 7.16
CA VAL A 15 32.75 -1.96 6.37
C VAL A 15 31.43 -1.63 7.07
N ALA A 16 30.71 -0.64 6.56
CA ALA A 16 29.34 -0.39 6.99
C ALA A 16 28.54 -1.69 6.80
N PRO A 17 27.78 -2.16 7.81
CA PRO A 17 26.85 -3.25 7.59
C PRO A 17 25.92 -2.80 6.49
N GLN A 18 26.00 -3.44 5.32
CA GLN A 18 24.91 -3.40 4.37
C GLN A 18 23.75 -4.04 5.12
N SER A 19 22.82 -3.21 5.61
CA SER A 19 21.52 -3.69 6.06
C SER A 19 20.93 -4.43 4.87
N GLN A 20 21.15 -5.74 4.82
CA GLN A 20 20.29 -6.61 4.05
C GLN A 20 18.91 -6.28 4.58
N ALA A 21 18.08 -5.68 3.72
CA ALA A 21 16.67 -5.50 3.97
C ALA A 21 16.07 -6.91 4.05
N GLY A 22 16.30 -7.59 5.18
CA GLY A 22 15.63 -8.80 5.53
C GLY A 22 14.18 -8.44 5.82
N GLY A 23 13.26 -9.31 5.41
CA GLY A 23 11.85 -9.16 5.73
C GLY A 23 11.63 -8.95 7.23
N VAL A 24 10.49 -8.39 7.58
CA VAL A 24 10.11 -8.19 8.98
C VAL A 24 9.40 -9.43 9.53
N PRO A 25 9.40 -9.69 10.85
CA PRO A 25 8.55 -10.72 11.42
C PRO A 25 7.11 -10.56 10.94
N ARG A 26 6.45 -11.67 10.61
CA ARG A 26 5.11 -11.69 10.04
C ARG A 26 4.09 -10.79 10.75
N SER A 27 4.14 -10.71 12.08
CA SER A 27 3.27 -9.86 12.90
C SER A 27 3.50 -8.35 12.71
N GLN A 28 4.69 -7.94 12.26
CA GLN A 28 5.05 -6.55 11.97
C GLN A 28 4.67 -6.12 10.55
N CYS A 29 4.35 -7.06 9.68
CA CYS A 29 3.80 -6.79 8.36
C CYS A 29 2.28 -6.65 8.47
N PHE A 30 1.74 -5.49 8.09
CA PHE A 30 0.34 -5.10 8.30
C PHE A 30 -0.11 -5.22 9.77
N PRO A 31 0.50 -4.49 10.73
CA PRO A 31 0.29 -4.69 12.17
C PRO A 31 -1.04 -4.10 12.67
N VAL A 32 -2.16 -4.54 12.09
CA VAL A 32 -3.51 -4.07 12.44
C VAL A 32 -3.92 -4.49 13.86
N GLU A 33 -3.20 -5.42 14.46
CA GLU A 33 -3.39 -5.84 15.85
C GLU A 33 -3.08 -4.72 16.85
N GLU A 34 -2.21 -3.76 16.49
CA GLU A 34 -1.90 -2.57 17.28
C GLU A 34 -3.04 -1.54 17.31
N LEU A 35 -4.03 -1.69 16.43
CA LEU A 35 -5.17 -0.79 16.35
C LEU A 35 -6.31 -1.21 17.31
N PRO A 36 -7.07 -0.25 17.87
CA PRO A 36 -8.34 -0.54 18.53
C PRO A 36 -9.29 -1.33 17.61
N PRO A 37 -10.16 -2.21 18.14
CA PRO A 37 -10.98 -3.10 17.33
C PRO A 37 -11.79 -2.41 16.19
N PRO A 38 -12.41 -1.24 16.39
CA PRO A 38 -13.10 -0.53 15.30
C PRO A 38 -12.15 -0.12 14.17
N LEU A 39 -10.95 0.35 14.50
CA LEU A 39 -9.94 0.79 13.54
C LEU A 39 -9.27 -0.39 12.83
N ARG A 40 -9.10 -1.52 13.51
CA ARG A 40 -8.64 -2.78 12.90
C ARG A 40 -9.57 -3.20 11.77
N SER A 41 -10.86 -3.33 12.05
CA SER A 41 -11.87 -3.68 11.05
C SER A 41 -11.92 -2.67 9.90
N ARG A 42 -11.67 -1.38 10.18
CA ARG A 42 -11.57 -0.34 9.15
C ARG A 42 -10.31 -0.51 8.29
N ALA A 43 -9.16 -0.81 8.89
CA ALA A 43 -7.91 -1.05 8.17
C ALA A 43 -7.99 -2.26 7.24
N GLU A 44 -8.61 -3.34 7.67
CA GLU A 44 -8.85 -4.51 6.82
C GLU A 44 -9.73 -4.18 5.61
N ARG A 45 -10.81 -3.41 5.79
CA ARG A 45 -11.66 -2.96 4.67
C ARG A 45 -10.90 -2.04 3.71
N VAL A 46 -10.13 -1.10 4.22
CA VAL A 46 -9.33 -0.17 3.41
C VAL A 46 -8.26 -0.94 2.62
N LEU A 47 -7.59 -1.91 3.24
CA LEU A 47 -6.62 -2.76 2.57
C LEU A 47 -7.27 -3.60 1.46
N LEU A 48 -8.44 -4.18 1.71
CA LEU A 48 -9.15 -4.96 0.70
C LEU A 48 -9.58 -4.08 -0.48
N ASP A 49 -10.12 -2.87 -0.24
CA ASP A 49 -10.46 -1.93 -1.32
C ASP A 49 -9.22 -1.48 -2.10
N ALA A 50 -8.08 -1.29 -1.41
CA ALA A 50 -6.80 -1.00 -2.06
C ALA A 50 -6.37 -2.14 -3.00
N LEU A 51 -6.46 -3.39 -2.55
CA LEU A 51 -6.10 -4.58 -3.33
C LEU A 51 -7.09 -4.89 -4.46
N ASP A 52 -8.38 -4.55 -4.28
CA ASP A 52 -9.37 -4.73 -5.34
C ASP A 52 -9.19 -3.71 -6.48
N ARG A 53 -8.46 -2.62 -6.23
CA ARG A 53 -8.17 -1.54 -7.16
C ARG A 53 -6.68 -1.55 -7.57
N GLU A 54 -6.18 -0.40 -8.00
CA GLU A 54 -4.83 -0.26 -8.56
C GLU A 54 -3.70 -0.34 -7.53
N ALA A 55 -3.97 -0.14 -6.23
CA ALA A 55 -2.94 -0.23 -5.21
C ALA A 55 -2.38 -1.65 -5.04
N LEU A 56 -3.09 -2.67 -5.53
CA LEU A 56 -2.55 -4.01 -5.76
C LEU A 56 -1.20 -3.98 -6.48
N PHE A 57 -1.08 -3.19 -7.54
CA PHE A 57 0.11 -3.12 -8.38
C PHE A 57 1.27 -2.36 -7.73
N THR A 58 1.01 -1.69 -6.60
CA THR A 58 2.05 -1.09 -5.75
C THR A 58 2.44 -2.05 -4.63
N LEU A 59 1.45 -2.56 -3.91
CA LEU A 59 1.62 -3.50 -2.80
C LEU A 59 2.34 -4.77 -3.26
N VAL A 60 1.97 -5.27 -4.45
CA VAL A 60 2.50 -6.51 -5.03
C VAL A 60 3.14 -6.21 -6.38
N GLY A 61 4.40 -6.64 -6.53
CA GLY A 61 5.15 -6.54 -7.78
C GLY A 61 5.78 -5.17 -8.06
N GLY A 62 5.37 -4.10 -7.37
CA GLY A 62 5.96 -2.76 -7.52
C GLY A 62 5.87 -2.22 -8.95
N VAL A 63 4.86 -2.67 -9.72
CA VAL A 63 4.60 -2.20 -11.09
C VAL A 63 4.30 -0.71 -11.07
N LYS A 64 3.57 -0.26 -10.04
CA LYS A 64 3.41 1.15 -9.69
C LYS A 64 4.29 1.46 -8.47
N PRO A 65 5.10 2.52 -8.50
CA PRO A 65 5.82 2.95 -7.30
C PRO A 65 4.89 3.45 -6.18
N VAL A 66 3.82 4.15 -6.55
CA VAL A 66 2.82 4.71 -5.63
C VAL A 66 1.41 4.48 -6.18
N SER A 67 0.45 4.25 -5.30
CA SER A 67 -0.99 4.36 -5.60
C SER A 67 -1.70 5.10 -4.49
N GLU A 68 -2.80 5.77 -4.83
CA GLU A 68 -3.59 6.59 -3.90
C GLU A 68 -5.10 6.42 -4.11
N GLY A 69 -5.90 7.09 -3.28
CA GLY A 69 -7.34 7.26 -3.52
C GLY A 69 -8.25 6.08 -3.11
N PHE A 70 -7.69 5.01 -2.53
CA PHE A 70 -8.45 3.90 -1.93
C PHE A 70 -9.05 4.25 -0.55
N LEU A 71 -8.69 5.41 0.00
CA LEU A 71 -9.41 6.07 1.08
C LEU A 71 -9.29 7.58 0.83
N ALA A 72 -10.43 8.27 0.74
CA ALA A 72 -10.48 9.70 0.50
C ALA A 72 -11.32 10.41 1.56
N LEU A 73 -10.83 11.57 2.00
CA LEU A 73 -11.52 12.47 2.91
C LEU A 73 -11.72 13.81 2.23
N LYS A 74 -12.84 14.46 2.53
CA LYS A 74 -13.14 15.83 2.11
C LYS A 74 -13.76 16.59 3.27
N TRP A 75 -13.44 17.88 3.38
CA TRP A 75 -14.00 18.77 4.39
C TRP A 75 -13.98 20.21 3.89
N LYS A 76 -14.89 21.05 4.38
CA LYS A 76 -14.89 22.47 4.04
C LYS A 76 -13.81 23.21 4.83
N ILE A 77 -13.25 24.26 4.24
CA ILE A 77 -12.35 25.15 4.98
C ILE A 77 -13.13 25.80 6.13
N GLY A 78 -12.59 25.70 7.35
CA GLY A 78 -13.22 26.17 8.59
C GLY A 78 -14.02 25.08 9.34
N GLU A 79 -14.26 23.93 8.73
CA GLU A 79 -14.79 22.75 9.41
C GLU A 79 -13.68 22.03 10.19
N ASP A 80 -13.98 21.53 11.38
CA ASP A 80 -13.06 20.66 12.10
C ASP A 80 -13.07 19.25 11.48
N ALA A 81 -11.91 18.85 10.97
CA ALA A 81 -11.66 17.54 10.40
C ALA A 81 -10.52 16.79 11.12
N ALA A 82 -10.05 17.29 12.26
CA ALA A 82 -8.87 16.78 12.95
C ALA A 82 -9.03 15.30 13.32
N GLU A 83 -10.12 14.92 13.97
CA GLU A 83 -10.37 13.54 14.40
C GLU A 83 -10.49 12.58 13.20
N ARG A 84 -11.24 12.96 12.17
CA ARG A 84 -11.39 12.14 10.95
C ARG A 84 -10.07 11.94 10.22
N LEU A 85 -9.22 12.97 10.18
CA LEU A 85 -7.90 12.91 9.56
C LEU A 85 -6.93 12.07 10.38
N ASP A 86 -6.92 12.22 11.71
CA ASP A 86 -6.12 11.39 12.62
C ASP A 86 -6.52 9.91 12.50
N GLU A 87 -7.83 9.62 12.50
CA GLU A 87 -8.33 8.25 12.36
C GLU A 87 -7.86 7.63 11.03
N ALA A 88 -7.97 8.37 9.93
CA ALA A 88 -7.48 7.90 8.63
C ALA A 88 -5.97 7.65 8.64
N ARG A 89 -5.16 8.52 9.25
CA ARG A 89 -3.72 8.31 9.40
C ARG A 89 -3.40 7.07 10.22
N ARG A 90 -4.09 6.85 11.34
CA ARG A 90 -3.91 5.65 12.18
C ARG A 90 -4.23 4.37 11.42
N VAL A 91 -5.34 4.37 10.68
CA VAL A 91 -5.74 3.25 9.83
C VAL A 91 -4.71 2.96 8.74
N VAL A 92 -4.29 3.98 7.99
CA VAL A 92 -3.39 3.84 6.84
C VAL A 92 -1.96 3.50 7.29
N LYS A 93 -1.51 4.00 8.44
CA LYS A 93 -0.19 3.67 9.01
C LYS A 93 -0.01 2.18 9.28
N ALA A 94 -1.10 1.42 9.49
CA ALA A 94 -1.04 -0.03 9.61
C ALA A 94 -0.87 -0.74 8.27
N LEU A 95 -0.99 -0.07 7.12
CA LEU A 95 -0.82 -0.64 5.78
C LEU A 95 0.64 -0.61 5.32
N ARG A 96 1.54 -1.07 6.18
CA ARG A 96 2.99 -1.09 5.98
C ARG A 96 3.56 -2.50 6.18
N CYS A 97 4.75 -2.73 5.66
CA CYS A 97 5.50 -3.96 5.88
C CYS A 97 6.97 -3.61 5.98
N GLY A 98 7.46 -3.45 7.22
CA GLY A 98 8.78 -2.86 7.48
C GLY A 98 8.98 -1.53 6.75
N ASP A 99 10.18 -1.35 6.19
CA ASP A 99 10.54 -0.20 5.36
C ASP A 99 10.26 -0.43 3.86
N ALA A 100 9.81 -1.64 3.48
CA ALA A 100 9.56 -2.00 2.09
C ALA A 100 8.26 -1.37 1.54
N LEU A 101 7.24 -1.21 2.40
CA LEU A 101 6.01 -0.49 2.09
C LEU A 101 5.79 0.64 3.07
N TYR A 102 5.61 1.84 2.53
CA TYR A 102 5.23 3.02 3.28
C TYR A 102 3.82 3.45 2.94
N ALA A 103 3.00 3.82 3.93
CA ALA A 103 1.65 4.30 3.70
C ALA A 103 1.34 5.49 4.62
N ASP A 104 0.67 6.50 4.07
CA ASP A 104 0.21 7.68 4.81
C ASP A 104 -0.96 8.37 4.09
N VAL A 105 -1.44 9.47 4.66
CA VAL A 105 -2.48 10.33 4.09
C VAL A 105 -1.86 11.63 3.57
N GLN A 106 -1.95 11.86 2.27
CA GLN A 106 -1.57 13.11 1.62
C GLN A 106 -2.76 14.08 1.70
N VAL A 107 -2.54 15.24 2.28
CA VAL A 107 -3.50 16.36 2.22
C VAL A 107 -3.11 17.22 1.02
N PHE A 108 -4.04 17.45 0.09
CA PHE A 108 -3.76 18.27 -1.09
C PHE A 108 -3.69 19.74 -0.72
N GLU A 109 -2.76 20.45 -1.36
CA GLU A 109 -2.58 21.88 -1.13
C GLU A 109 -3.73 22.66 -1.74
N ALA A 110 -4.16 22.27 -2.94
CA ALA A 110 -5.31 22.87 -3.59
C ALA A 110 -6.61 22.59 -2.81
N ALA A 111 -7.43 23.63 -2.66
CA ALA A 111 -8.84 23.47 -2.32
C ALA A 111 -9.67 23.73 -3.58
N PHE A 112 -10.69 22.90 -3.81
CA PHE A 112 -11.64 23.10 -4.90
C PHE A 112 -13.00 23.44 -4.30
N ASP A 113 -13.60 24.55 -4.73
CA ASP A 113 -14.86 25.05 -4.17
C ASP A 113 -14.88 25.06 -2.62
N LYS A 114 -13.86 25.68 -2.03
CA LYS A 114 -13.63 25.77 -0.57
C LYS A 114 -13.58 24.42 0.16
N THR A 115 -13.38 23.33 -0.58
CA THR A 115 -13.27 21.97 -0.06
C THR A 115 -11.83 21.51 -0.12
N LYS A 116 -11.28 21.14 1.02
CA LYS A 116 -10.00 20.44 1.14
C LYS A 116 -10.23 18.94 0.95
N SER A 117 -9.21 18.26 0.45
CA SER A 117 -9.23 16.81 0.29
C SER A 117 -7.95 16.18 0.76
N ALA A 118 -8.04 14.92 1.16
CA ALA A 118 -6.89 14.12 1.50
C ALA A 118 -7.10 12.69 1.04
N HIS A 119 -6.07 12.08 0.45
CA HIS A 119 -6.09 10.69 0.00
C HIS A 119 -5.06 9.88 0.78
N ALA A 120 -5.44 8.66 1.15
CA ALA A 120 -4.46 7.65 1.51
C ALA A 120 -3.64 7.28 0.28
N TYR A 121 -2.34 7.05 0.48
CA TYR A 121 -1.45 6.48 -0.50
C TYR A 121 -0.57 5.40 0.13
N VAL A 122 -0.11 4.49 -0.72
CA VAL A 122 0.94 3.52 -0.39
C VAL A 122 2.05 3.63 -1.42
N ALA A 123 3.28 3.45 -0.97
CA ALA A 123 4.49 3.48 -1.77
C ALA A 123 5.28 2.19 -1.58
N ASN A 124 5.69 1.58 -2.69
CA ASN A 124 6.68 0.53 -2.71
C ASN A 124 8.07 1.18 -2.73
N ALA A 125 8.82 1.06 -1.63
CA ALA A 125 10.06 1.80 -1.43
C ALA A 125 11.13 1.45 -2.48
N ALA A 126 11.22 0.18 -2.86
CA ALA A 126 12.17 -0.27 -3.88
C ALA A 126 11.80 0.27 -5.27
N ALA A 127 10.53 0.16 -5.67
CA ALA A 127 10.07 0.67 -6.96
C ALA A 127 10.16 2.20 -7.05
N LEU A 128 9.86 2.91 -5.96
CA LEU A 128 10.00 4.37 -5.91
C LEU A 128 11.45 4.81 -5.99
N ARG A 129 12.35 4.14 -5.27
CA ARG A 129 13.79 4.37 -5.37
C ARG A 129 14.31 4.15 -6.80
N ALA A 130 13.89 3.06 -7.44
CA ALA A 130 14.26 2.75 -8.81
C ALA A 130 13.77 3.83 -9.79
N LYS A 131 12.53 4.29 -9.65
CA LYS A 131 11.98 5.37 -10.47
C LYS A 131 12.71 6.70 -10.27
N VAL A 132 13.10 7.02 -9.03
CA VAL A 132 13.90 8.21 -8.75
C VAL A 132 15.30 8.13 -9.35
N ALA A 133 15.90 6.94 -9.34
CA ALA A 133 17.20 6.69 -9.97
C ALA A 133 17.15 6.79 -11.50
N GLU A 134 16.09 6.28 -12.12
CA GLU A 134 15.86 6.33 -13.58
C GLU A 134 15.78 7.78 -14.10
N ASP A 135 14.97 8.62 -13.44
CA ASP A 135 14.73 10.01 -13.87
C ASP A 135 15.48 11.05 -13.02
N LYS A 136 16.73 10.73 -12.66
CA LYS A 136 17.54 11.49 -11.71
C LYS A 136 17.53 13.01 -11.94
N SER A 137 17.64 13.46 -13.19
CA SER A 137 17.70 14.89 -13.52
C SER A 137 16.40 15.63 -13.23
N PHE A 138 15.25 14.98 -13.38
CA PHE A 138 13.96 15.55 -13.01
C PHE A 138 13.83 15.64 -11.48
N TRP A 139 14.05 14.53 -10.79
CA TRP A 139 13.88 14.45 -9.34
C TRP A 139 14.85 15.34 -8.56
N LEU A 140 16.09 15.48 -9.03
CA LEU A 140 17.08 16.35 -8.40
C LEU A 140 16.67 17.83 -8.39
N ARG A 141 15.92 18.29 -9.41
CA ARG A 141 15.39 19.68 -9.43
C ARG A 141 14.38 19.93 -8.32
N LEU A 142 13.71 18.88 -7.85
CA LEU A 142 12.80 18.92 -6.70
C LEU A 142 13.54 18.65 -5.37
N GLY A 143 14.87 18.53 -5.37
CA GLY A 143 15.68 18.18 -4.20
C GLY A 143 15.55 16.71 -3.77
N LEU A 144 15.10 15.83 -4.66
CA LEU A 144 14.83 14.43 -4.36
C LEU A 144 15.95 13.52 -4.89
N THR A 145 16.28 12.50 -4.11
CA THR A 145 17.27 11.47 -4.44
C THR A 145 16.68 10.08 -4.16
N PRO A 146 17.32 8.98 -4.61
CA PRO A 146 16.83 7.63 -4.33
C PRO A 146 16.71 7.28 -2.83
N SER A 147 17.38 8.06 -1.95
CA SER A 147 17.30 7.92 -0.50
C SER A 147 16.22 8.80 0.15
N SER A 148 15.52 9.63 -0.63
CA SER A 148 14.45 10.49 -0.12
C SER A 148 13.29 9.65 0.41
N HIS A 149 12.75 10.04 1.56
CA HIS A 149 11.60 9.38 2.17
C HIS A 149 10.34 9.58 1.29
N PRO A 150 9.44 8.57 1.14
CA PRO A 150 8.27 8.69 0.28
C PRO A 150 7.38 9.90 0.59
N ALA A 151 7.16 10.22 1.87
CA ALA A 151 6.39 11.41 2.26
C ALA A 151 7.02 12.75 1.82
N ALA A 152 8.35 12.84 1.81
CA ALA A 152 9.04 14.03 1.32
C ALA A 152 8.88 14.16 -0.20
N LEU A 153 8.93 13.03 -0.92
CA LEU A 153 8.66 12.99 -2.37
C LEU A 153 7.24 13.44 -2.69
N MET A 154 6.23 12.86 -2.04
CA MET A 154 4.83 13.21 -2.30
C MET A 154 4.56 14.69 -1.99
N THR A 155 5.12 15.21 -0.89
CA THR A 155 4.99 16.63 -0.52
C THR A 155 5.70 17.55 -1.53
N ALA A 156 6.91 17.20 -1.97
CA ALA A 156 7.67 18.01 -2.93
C ALA A 156 6.99 18.04 -4.30
N VAL A 157 6.41 16.91 -4.74
CA VAL A 157 5.62 16.84 -5.97
C VAL A 157 4.36 17.69 -5.87
N GLU A 158 3.59 17.57 -4.79
CA GLU A 158 2.34 18.32 -4.61
C GLU A 158 2.54 19.84 -4.66
N ARG A 159 3.67 20.31 -4.11
CA ARG A 159 4.05 21.73 -4.03
C ARG A 159 4.79 22.24 -5.27
N ALA A 160 5.09 21.38 -6.23
CA ALA A 160 5.80 21.79 -7.44
C ALA A 160 4.89 22.62 -8.37
N GLU A 161 5.53 23.39 -9.24
CA GLU A 161 4.85 24.08 -10.34
C GLU A 161 4.06 23.10 -11.20
N ALA A 162 2.93 23.53 -11.77
CA ALA A 162 1.93 22.64 -12.35
C ALA A 162 2.48 21.57 -13.31
N SER A 163 3.44 21.93 -14.18
CA SER A 163 4.06 20.98 -15.12
C SER A 163 4.93 19.92 -14.44
N ASP A 164 5.74 20.33 -13.46
CA ASP A 164 6.59 19.42 -12.70
C ASP A 164 5.75 18.59 -11.73
N ARG A 165 4.66 19.13 -11.18
CA ARG A 165 3.69 18.38 -10.39
C ARG A 165 3.03 17.27 -11.21
N PHE A 166 2.51 17.57 -12.41
CA PHE A 166 1.93 16.56 -13.29
C PHE A 166 2.95 15.48 -13.68
N ARG A 167 4.18 15.89 -14.00
CA ARG A 167 5.27 14.94 -14.31
C ARG A 167 5.62 14.07 -13.11
N GLY A 168 5.77 14.67 -11.93
CA GLY A 168 6.12 14.00 -10.69
C GLY A 168 5.08 12.96 -10.29
N TYR A 169 3.80 13.31 -10.34
CA TYR A 169 2.73 12.34 -10.12
C TYR A 169 2.71 11.24 -11.17
N GLY A 170 2.87 11.59 -12.46
CA GLY A 170 2.91 10.60 -13.53
C GLY A 170 4.00 9.54 -13.33
N TYR A 171 5.22 9.98 -12.97
CA TYR A 171 6.31 9.06 -12.66
C TYR A 171 6.10 8.29 -11.36
N ALA A 172 5.65 8.94 -10.28
CA ALA A 172 5.38 8.28 -9.00
C ALA A 172 4.28 7.22 -9.13
N PHE A 173 3.28 7.43 -9.99
CA PHE A 173 2.24 6.44 -10.28
C PHE A 173 2.65 5.40 -11.32
N GLY A 174 3.88 5.46 -11.83
CA GLY A 174 4.45 4.43 -12.71
C GLY A 174 3.92 4.46 -14.13
N TYR A 175 3.43 5.61 -14.62
CA TYR A 175 2.98 5.73 -16.00
C TYR A 175 4.16 5.71 -16.99
N PRO A 176 3.97 5.15 -18.20
CA PRO A 176 4.97 5.19 -19.26
C PRO A 176 5.45 6.62 -19.55
N ARG A 177 6.73 6.77 -19.91
CA ARG A 177 7.37 8.08 -20.09
C ARG A 177 6.63 8.90 -21.15
N HIS A 178 6.31 8.26 -22.28
CA HIS A 178 5.59 8.90 -23.38
C HIS A 178 4.20 9.44 -22.97
N ALA A 179 3.49 8.75 -22.07
CA ALA A 179 2.19 9.17 -21.56
C ALA A 179 2.31 10.38 -20.64
N VAL A 180 3.34 10.40 -19.77
CA VAL A 180 3.65 11.54 -18.91
C VAL A 180 4.03 12.76 -19.75
N ASP A 181 4.88 12.58 -20.76
CA ASP A 181 5.29 13.65 -21.67
C ASP A 181 4.12 14.23 -22.46
N PHE A 182 3.24 13.36 -22.98
CA PHE A 182 2.01 13.79 -23.64
C PHE A 182 1.12 14.59 -22.70
N TYR A 183 0.85 14.09 -21.49
CA TYR A 183 -0.06 14.75 -20.56
C TYR A 183 0.45 16.14 -20.15
N VAL A 184 1.74 16.25 -19.83
CA VAL A 184 2.38 17.54 -19.48
C VAL A 184 2.32 18.52 -20.66
N SER A 185 2.60 18.05 -21.86
CA SER A 185 2.58 18.90 -23.07
C SER A 185 1.17 19.35 -23.43
N ALA A 186 0.20 18.44 -23.35
CA ALA A 186 -1.21 18.73 -23.56
C ALA A 186 -1.71 19.78 -22.55
N ALA A 187 -1.40 19.63 -21.26
CA ALA A 187 -1.80 20.59 -20.24
C ALA A 187 -1.18 21.99 -20.45
N LYS A 188 0.07 22.07 -20.93
CA LYS A 188 0.70 23.34 -21.31
C LYS A 188 -0.02 23.98 -22.51
N SER A 189 -0.24 23.20 -23.57
CA SER A 189 -0.94 23.68 -24.77
C SER A 189 -2.36 24.16 -24.46
N GLU A 190 -3.11 23.44 -23.62
CA GLU A 190 -4.45 23.85 -23.18
C GLU A 190 -4.41 25.16 -22.39
N LYS A 191 -3.43 25.33 -21.50
CA LYS A 191 -3.24 26.58 -20.75
C LYS A 191 -2.89 27.75 -21.66
N GLU A 192 -2.08 27.53 -22.69
CA GLU A 192 -1.62 28.57 -23.62
C GLU A 192 -2.69 28.96 -24.65
N THR A 193 -3.45 27.98 -25.15
CA THR A 193 -4.37 28.17 -26.29
C THR A 193 -5.85 28.22 -25.88
N GLY A 194 -6.19 27.72 -24.69
CA GLY A 194 -7.58 27.49 -24.27
C GLY A 194 -8.28 26.34 -25.00
N VAL A 195 -7.60 25.63 -25.91
CA VAL A 195 -8.19 24.56 -26.71
C VAL A 195 -7.86 23.21 -26.09
N PHE A 196 -8.91 22.45 -25.74
CA PHE A 196 -8.79 21.09 -25.22
C PHE A 196 -8.06 20.16 -26.21
N VAL A 197 -7.04 19.46 -25.73
CA VAL A 197 -6.27 18.48 -26.50
C VAL A 197 -6.95 17.12 -26.39
N LYS A 198 -7.50 16.66 -27.51
CA LYS A 198 -8.15 15.34 -27.59
C LYS A 198 -7.16 14.23 -27.25
N ARG A 199 -7.64 13.25 -26.49
CA ARG A 199 -6.84 12.14 -25.95
C ARG A 199 -7.64 10.84 -25.89
N ASP A 200 -6.94 9.73 -25.96
CA ASP A 200 -7.45 8.41 -25.62
C ASP A 200 -6.89 7.96 -24.26
N PHE A 201 -7.38 6.84 -23.74
CA PHE A 201 -7.01 6.33 -22.44
C PHE A 201 -6.65 4.85 -22.52
N VAL A 202 -5.43 4.51 -22.09
CA VAL A 202 -5.04 3.12 -21.85
C VAL A 202 -5.54 2.74 -20.46
N ASN A 203 -6.33 1.67 -20.38
CA ASN A 203 -6.90 1.16 -19.14
C ASN A 203 -6.33 -0.22 -18.85
N LEU A 204 -5.86 -0.43 -17.63
CA LEU A 204 -5.56 -1.76 -17.12
C LEU A 204 -6.66 -2.21 -16.16
N PRO A 205 -7.10 -3.48 -16.26
CA PRO A 205 -8.14 -3.99 -15.39
C PRO A 205 -7.63 -4.15 -13.96
N THR A 206 -8.54 -4.10 -12.99
CA THR A 206 -8.32 -4.50 -11.60
C THR A 206 -9.27 -5.63 -11.22
N HIS A 207 -9.40 -5.96 -9.94
CA HIS A 207 -10.46 -6.86 -9.50
C HIS A 207 -11.83 -6.17 -9.49
N ALA A 208 -11.88 -4.90 -9.05
CA ALA A 208 -13.09 -4.11 -8.92
C ALA A 208 -13.71 -3.69 -10.26
N ALA A 209 -12.90 -3.41 -11.29
CA ALA A 209 -13.40 -2.98 -12.60
C ALA A 209 -12.40 -3.25 -13.73
N GLU A 210 -12.93 -3.36 -14.95
CA GLU A 210 -12.11 -3.49 -16.17
C GLU A 210 -11.49 -2.17 -16.64
N ARG A 211 -11.98 -1.01 -16.14
CA ARG A 211 -11.55 0.34 -16.54
C ARG A 211 -11.63 1.32 -15.38
N GLY A 212 -10.88 2.42 -15.47
CA GLY A 212 -11.06 3.61 -14.60
C GLY A 212 -10.30 3.61 -13.27
N HIS A 213 -9.43 2.63 -13.02
CA HIS A 213 -8.53 2.64 -11.86
C HIS A 213 -7.10 2.92 -12.29
N PHE A 214 -6.41 1.95 -12.91
CA PHE A 214 -5.07 2.16 -13.44
C PHE A 214 -5.15 2.62 -14.90
N VAL A 215 -5.05 3.93 -15.09
CA VAL A 215 -5.32 4.58 -16.38
C VAL A 215 -4.32 5.71 -16.65
N TRP A 216 -3.89 5.85 -17.89
CA TRP A 216 -3.12 7.01 -18.35
C TRP A 216 -3.66 7.53 -19.69
N ALA A 217 -3.48 8.84 -19.89
CA ALA A 217 -3.86 9.51 -21.11
C ALA A 217 -2.77 9.38 -22.17
N VAL A 218 -3.19 9.19 -23.41
CA VAL A 218 -2.32 9.09 -24.60
C VAL A 218 -2.89 9.93 -25.75
N PRO A 219 -2.08 10.27 -26.77
CA PRO A 219 -2.59 10.97 -27.95
C PRO A 219 -3.78 10.26 -28.58
N LYS A 220 -4.66 11.02 -29.23
CA LYS A 220 -5.78 10.43 -29.99
C LYS A 220 -5.22 9.51 -31.09
N GLY A 221 -5.74 8.29 -31.17
CA GLY A 221 -5.29 7.29 -32.14
C GLY A 221 -3.97 6.61 -31.77
N HIS A 222 -3.53 6.71 -30.53
CA HIS A 222 -2.33 6.04 -30.01
C HIS A 222 -2.35 4.54 -30.30
N GLY A 223 -1.30 4.05 -30.97
CA GLY A 223 -1.01 2.63 -31.08
C GLY A 223 -0.21 2.17 -29.86
N GLU A 224 -0.50 0.96 -29.37
CA GLU A 224 0.20 0.40 -28.22
C GLU A 224 1.72 0.33 -28.44
N THR A 225 2.48 0.85 -27.47
CA THR A 225 3.94 0.80 -27.45
C THR A 225 4.47 -0.39 -26.65
N ASP A 226 5.78 -0.65 -26.73
CA ASP A 226 6.42 -1.68 -25.89
C ASP A 226 6.38 -1.34 -24.40
N GLU A 227 6.44 -0.05 -24.03
CA GLU A 227 6.28 0.40 -22.65
C GLU A 227 4.86 0.09 -22.13
N ASP A 228 3.83 0.38 -22.93
CA ASP A 228 2.44 0.07 -22.59
C ASP A 228 2.25 -1.44 -22.38
N ARG A 229 2.79 -2.25 -23.31
CA ARG A 229 2.72 -3.71 -23.28
C ARG A 229 3.42 -4.26 -22.04
N ALA A 230 4.61 -3.76 -21.71
CA ALA A 230 5.37 -4.19 -20.54
C ALA A 230 4.60 -3.94 -19.23
N VAL A 231 4.00 -2.75 -19.07
CA VAL A 231 3.19 -2.44 -17.88
C VAL A 231 1.93 -3.31 -17.84
N ARG A 232 1.25 -3.50 -18.99
CA ARG A 232 0.06 -4.36 -19.12
C ARG A 232 0.37 -5.80 -18.70
N ASP A 233 1.45 -6.37 -19.22
CA ASP A 233 1.84 -7.76 -18.95
C ASP A 233 2.23 -7.96 -17.49
N ALA A 234 2.94 -7.00 -16.90
CA ALA A 234 3.29 -7.02 -15.48
C ALA A 234 2.04 -6.96 -14.58
N ALA A 235 1.13 -6.03 -14.86
CA ALA A 235 -0.14 -5.90 -14.13
C ALA A 235 -1.01 -7.15 -14.28
N ALA A 236 -1.11 -7.73 -15.49
CA ALA A 236 -1.90 -8.92 -15.75
C ALA A 236 -1.43 -10.13 -14.93
N ARG A 237 -0.10 -10.33 -14.79
CA ARG A 237 0.47 -11.40 -13.95
C ARG A 237 0.10 -11.24 -12.48
N VAL A 238 0.25 -10.03 -11.94
CA VAL A 238 -0.11 -9.73 -10.54
C VAL A 238 -1.60 -9.96 -10.31
N LEU A 239 -2.45 -9.45 -11.20
CA LEU A 239 -3.90 -9.55 -11.09
C LEU A 239 -4.39 -11.00 -11.15
N ALA A 240 -3.79 -11.84 -12.01
CA ALA A 240 -4.16 -13.24 -12.13
C ALA A 240 -3.94 -14.00 -10.82
N VAL A 241 -2.77 -13.84 -10.19
CA VAL A 241 -2.45 -14.50 -8.91
C VAL A 241 -3.29 -13.92 -7.78
N TYR A 242 -3.50 -12.60 -7.77
CA TYR A 242 -4.38 -11.97 -6.78
C TYR A 242 -5.78 -12.55 -6.81
N ARG A 243 -6.39 -12.71 -8.00
CA ARG A 243 -7.74 -13.27 -8.13
C ARG A 243 -7.83 -14.69 -7.54
N GLN A 244 -6.80 -15.52 -7.72
CA GLN A 244 -6.74 -16.87 -7.14
C GLN A 244 -6.64 -16.81 -5.60
N ARG A 245 -5.72 -16.01 -5.06
CA ARG A 245 -5.54 -15.83 -3.61
C ARG A 245 -6.81 -15.24 -2.98
N ARG A 246 -7.37 -14.19 -3.55
CA ARG A 246 -8.60 -13.55 -3.08
C ARG A 246 -9.73 -14.57 -2.96
N ALA A 247 -9.89 -15.48 -3.93
CA ALA A 247 -10.90 -16.53 -3.88
C ALA A 247 -10.70 -17.51 -2.70
N HIS A 248 -9.47 -17.71 -2.23
CA HIS A 248 -9.17 -18.53 -1.04
C HIS A 248 -9.38 -17.76 0.27
N TYR A 249 -8.88 -16.53 0.36
CA TYR A 249 -8.79 -15.79 1.63
C TYR A 249 -9.99 -14.90 1.95
N ILE A 250 -10.78 -14.46 0.95
CA ILE A 250 -11.83 -13.46 1.15
C ILE A 250 -13.23 -14.07 1.02
N GLY A 251 -14.08 -13.81 2.02
CA GLY A 251 -15.46 -14.29 2.13
C GLY A 251 -15.82 -14.72 3.56
N GLU A 252 -17.07 -15.12 3.79
CA GLU A 252 -17.54 -15.59 5.09
C GLU A 252 -16.74 -16.80 5.57
N GLY A 253 -16.29 -16.78 6.84
CA GLY A 253 -15.52 -17.86 7.46
C GLY A 253 -14.09 -18.04 6.94
N LYS A 254 -13.63 -17.23 5.98
CA LYS A 254 -12.28 -17.31 5.42
C LYS A 254 -11.28 -16.47 6.23
N PRO A 255 -9.96 -16.73 6.08
CA PRO A 255 -8.94 -16.11 6.93
C PRO A 255 -8.82 -14.57 6.84
N GLY A 256 -9.29 -13.95 5.75
CA GLY A 256 -9.30 -12.50 5.58
C GLY A 256 -8.05 -11.92 4.91
N VAL A 257 -8.06 -10.60 4.73
CA VAL A 257 -7.09 -9.86 3.90
C VAL A 257 -5.69 -9.80 4.50
N ILE A 258 -5.58 -9.77 5.84
CA ILE A 258 -4.29 -9.72 6.52
C ILE A 258 -3.55 -11.04 6.35
N ALA A 259 -4.27 -12.16 6.50
CA ALA A 259 -3.73 -13.49 6.21
C ALA A 259 -3.29 -13.61 4.74
N LEU A 260 -4.11 -13.14 3.79
CA LEU A 260 -3.76 -13.10 2.37
C LEU A 260 -2.40 -12.44 2.14
N MET A 261 -2.23 -11.22 2.65
CA MET A 261 -1.02 -10.43 2.41
C MET A 261 0.20 -11.00 3.11
N ARG A 262 0.05 -11.40 4.38
CA ARG A 262 1.15 -12.01 5.13
C ARG A 262 1.59 -13.33 4.50
N ASP A 263 0.67 -14.21 4.08
CA ASP A 263 1.01 -15.45 3.35
C ASP A 263 1.60 -15.20 1.97
N TRP A 264 1.29 -14.08 1.34
CA TRP A 264 1.92 -13.75 0.06
C TRP A 264 3.36 -13.24 0.26
N PHE A 265 3.63 -12.54 1.35
CA PHE A 265 4.94 -11.94 1.62
C PHE A 265 5.86 -12.83 2.46
N ASP A 266 5.36 -13.91 3.06
CA ASP A 266 6.15 -14.85 3.84
C ASP A 266 7.17 -15.60 2.96
N ASP A 267 8.42 -15.68 3.41
CA ASP A 267 9.47 -16.49 2.76
C ASP A 267 9.46 -17.97 3.18
N GLY A 268 8.50 -18.38 4.02
CA GLY A 268 8.41 -19.72 4.60
C GLY A 268 9.15 -19.85 5.93
N THR A 269 9.87 -18.82 6.37
CA THR A 269 10.55 -18.76 7.67
C THR A 269 9.84 -17.85 8.67
N GLY A 270 8.71 -17.25 8.28
CA GLY A 270 7.96 -16.29 9.10
C GLY A 270 8.44 -14.84 8.96
N LEU A 271 9.30 -14.56 7.96
CA LEU A 271 9.70 -13.20 7.59
C LEU A 271 8.92 -12.75 6.36
N CYS A 272 8.33 -11.57 6.45
CA CYS A 272 7.53 -10.96 5.40
C CYS A 272 8.28 -9.83 4.69
N ASP A 273 8.32 -9.89 3.36
CA ASP A 273 8.74 -8.81 2.48
C ASP A 273 7.91 -8.84 1.18
N PRO A 274 7.49 -7.68 0.61
CA PRO A 274 6.84 -7.64 -0.69
C PRO A 274 7.61 -8.32 -1.83
N ALA A 275 8.95 -8.37 -1.76
CA ALA A 275 9.80 -9.03 -2.74
C ALA A 275 9.63 -10.56 -2.74
N ASN A 276 9.12 -11.14 -1.65
CA ASN A 276 8.82 -12.57 -1.56
C ASN A 276 7.53 -12.96 -2.30
N ALA A 277 6.73 -11.97 -2.74
CA ALA A 277 5.45 -12.20 -3.38
C ALA A 277 5.59 -12.96 -4.70
N SER A 278 5.40 -14.29 -4.63
CA SER A 278 5.46 -15.16 -5.80
C SER A 278 4.32 -14.85 -6.78
N LEU A 279 4.69 -14.72 -8.07
CA LEU A 279 3.76 -14.57 -9.19
C LEU A 279 3.49 -15.90 -9.92
N ALA A 280 3.96 -17.02 -9.37
CA ALA A 280 3.56 -18.34 -9.81
C ALA A 280 2.07 -18.60 -9.49
N PRO A 281 1.42 -19.56 -10.16
CA PRO A 281 0.06 -19.99 -9.80
C PRO A 281 -0.04 -20.30 -8.31
N PHE A 282 -1.11 -19.81 -7.68
CA PHE A 282 -1.28 -19.95 -6.24
C PHE A 282 -1.56 -21.40 -5.86
N VAL A 283 -0.72 -21.95 -4.98
CA VAL A 283 -0.96 -23.20 -4.28
C VAL A 283 -1.34 -22.85 -2.83
N PRO A 284 -2.53 -23.23 -2.34
CA PRO A 284 -2.92 -22.92 -0.98
C PRO A 284 -1.93 -23.57 0.00
N PRO A 285 -1.57 -22.87 1.10
CA PRO A 285 -0.77 -23.49 2.15
C PRO A 285 -1.51 -24.73 2.66
N VAL A 286 -0.77 -25.83 2.85
CA VAL A 286 -1.33 -27.05 3.44
C VAL A 286 -1.94 -26.65 4.79
N PRO A 287 -3.20 -27.00 5.09
CA PRO A 287 -3.78 -26.70 6.39
C PRO A 287 -2.84 -27.26 7.45
N LEU A 288 -2.34 -26.39 8.34
CA LEU A 288 -1.68 -26.89 9.54
C LEU A 288 -2.67 -27.85 10.21
N PRO A 289 -2.23 -29.03 10.68
CA PRO A 289 -3.11 -29.94 11.37
C PRO A 289 -3.85 -29.16 12.45
N VAL A 290 -5.17 -29.24 12.44
CA VAL A 290 -6.01 -28.68 13.50
C VAL A 290 -5.53 -29.35 14.77
N VAL A 291 -4.68 -28.68 15.55
CA VAL A 291 -4.41 -29.11 16.92
C VAL A 291 -5.73 -28.92 17.60
N ALA A 292 -6.47 -30.03 17.76
CA ALA A 292 -7.69 -30.06 18.54
C ALA A 292 -7.33 -29.40 19.87
N TRP A 293 -7.95 -28.25 20.12
CA TRP A 293 -7.80 -27.56 21.38
C TRP A 293 -8.35 -28.52 22.44
N ALA A 294 -7.46 -29.27 23.08
CA ALA A 294 -7.74 -29.90 24.34
C ALA A 294 -8.01 -28.71 25.25
N GLY A 295 -9.28 -28.50 25.60
CA GLY A 295 -9.66 -27.40 26.47
C GLY A 295 -8.80 -27.34 27.73
N PRO A 296 -8.86 -26.24 28.49
CA PRO A 296 -8.16 -26.15 29.76
C PRO A 296 -8.41 -27.45 30.54
N PRO A 297 -7.36 -28.04 31.16
CA PRO A 297 -7.54 -29.26 31.93
C PRO A 297 -8.73 -29.05 32.86
N GLN A 298 -9.76 -29.90 32.69
CA GLN A 298 -10.93 -29.87 33.55
C GLN A 298 -10.41 -29.93 34.99
N PRO A 299 -10.75 -28.96 35.86
CA PRO A 299 -10.40 -29.07 37.26
C PRO A 299 -11.02 -30.37 37.76
N THR A 300 -10.18 -31.33 38.14
CA THR A 300 -10.64 -32.53 38.81
C THR A 300 -11.37 -32.10 40.07
N CYS A 301 -12.69 -32.21 40.07
CA CYS A 301 -13.52 -31.98 41.24
C CYS A 301 -13.11 -32.98 42.32
N VAL A 302 -12.29 -32.54 43.27
CA VAL A 302 -12.18 -33.21 44.56
C VAL A 302 -13.48 -32.90 45.29
N SER A 303 -14.38 -33.88 45.30
CA SER A 303 -15.63 -33.83 46.05
C SER A 303 -15.33 -33.66 47.54
N ARG A 304 -15.62 -32.47 48.09
CA ARG A 304 -15.91 -32.28 49.51
C ARG A 304 -17.40 -31.95 49.66
N PRO A 305 -18.09 -32.52 50.66
CA PRO A 305 -19.53 -32.36 50.82
C PRO A 305 -19.89 -31.03 51.51
N THR A 306 -21.14 -30.60 51.26
CA THR A 306 -21.89 -29.47 51.89
C THR A 306 -21.42 -28.07 51.45
N SER A 307 -22.27 -27.10 51.08
CA SER A 307 -23.67 -26.83 51.38
C SER A 307 -24.34 -25.99 50.26
N ALA A 308 -25.66 -26.05 50.20
CA ALA A 308 -26.53 -25.37 49.22
C ALA A 308 -26.39 -23.83 49.18
N SER A 309 -26.51 -23.23 47.98
CA SER A 309 -27.43 -22.10 47.71
C SER A 309 -27.30 -21.57 46.26
N ALA A 310 -28.47 -21.40 45.63
CA ALA A 310 -28.84 -20.47 44.55
C ALA A 310 -28.20 -20.61 43.14
N CYS A 311 -28.89 -21.38 42.29
CA CYS A 311 -28.90 -21.19 40.83
C CYS A 311 -29.73 -19.96 40.46
N GLY A 312 -29.14 -19.01 39.74
CA GLY A 312 -29.84 -17.90 39.08
C GLY A 312 -29.79 -18.06 37.56
N THR A 313 -30.94 -18.40 36.97
CA THR A 313 -31.22 -18.47 35.53
C THR A 313 -31.29 -17.07 34.91
N ALA A 314 -30.60 -16.84 33.79
CA ALA A 314 -30.81 -15.69 32.91
C ALA A 314 -31.43 -16.16 31.58
N PRO A 315 -32.50 -15.51 31.07
CA PRO A 315 -33.18 -15.96 29.87
C PRO A 315 -32.52 -15.44 28.58
N ILE A 316 -32.47 -16.35 27.61
CA ILE A 316 -32.18 -16.11 26.20
C ILE A 316 -33.37 -15.39 25.57
N LEU A 317 -33.15 -14.25 24.90
CA LEU A 317 -34.14 -13.67 24.00
C LEU A 317 -33.49 -13.17 22.71
N SER A 318 -33.83 -13.88 21.64
CA SER A 318 -33.57 -13.61 20.24
C SER A 318 -34.51 -12.54 19.66
N ARG A 319 -34.05 -11.76 18.68
CA ARG A 319 -34.69 -11.38 17.38
C ARG A 319 -34.06 -10.08 16.84
N ARG A 320 -33.38 -10.12 15.69
CA ARG A 320 -33.88 -9.86 14.30
C ARG A 320 -34.48 -8.45 14.07
N HIS A 321 -33.75 -7.60 13.35
CA HIS A 321 -34.22 -6.63 12.34
C HIS A 321 -33.02 -6.25 11.44
N ARG A 322 -32.95 -6.65 10.16
CA ARG A 322 -33.62 -6.16 8.93
C ARG A 322 -33.29 -4.69 8.62
N TRP A 323 -32.27 -4.48 7.77
CA TRP A 323 -31.96 -3.20 7.12
C TRP A 323 -32.55 -3.17 5.70
N GLY A 324 -33.06 -2.01 5.30
CA GLY A 324 -33.57 -1.75 3.96
C GLY A 324 -33.24 -0.33 3.52
N ARG A 325 -32.75 -0.26 2.27
CA ARG A 325 -32.48 0.87 1.38
C ARG A 325 -31.23 1.70 1.66
#